data_AF-A0A7J8Z2D7-F1
#
_entry.id   AF-A0A7J8Z2D7-F1
#
_cell.length_a   1.000
_cell.length_b   1.000
_cell.length_c   1.000
_cell.angle_alpha   90.00
_cell.angle_beta   90.00
_cell.angle_gamma   90.00
#
_symmetry.space_group_name_H-M   'P 1'
#
loop_
_entity.id
_entity.type
_entity.pdbx_description
1 polymer ?
#
loop_
_entity_poly.entity_id
_entity_poly.type
_entity_poly.pdbx_seq_one_letter_code
_entity_poly.pdbx_strand_id
1 'polypeptide(L)' 'MLSGKDNSGFGWDEHKHMVVAEDVVWNSYISVRIIFCLYYLVLTKLISNVDS' A
#
# COMPACT_ATOMS: atom_id res chain seq x y z
N MET A 1 9.19 -21.92 -7.33
CA MET A 1 8.81 -21.61 -8.73
C MET A 1 7.75 -20.52 -8.67
N LEU A 2 8.04 -19.28 -9.06
CA LEU A 2 7.02 -18.23 -9.21
C LEU A 2 6.35 -18.43 -10.56
N SER A 3 5.46 -19.42 -10.64
CA SER A 3 4.72 -19.75 -11.85
C SER A 3 3.36 -19.06 -11.78
N GLY A 4 3.19 -17.98 -12.55
CA GLY A 4 1.86 -17.63 -13.07
C GLY A 4 1.45 -16.17 -12.96
N LYS A 5 2.02 -15.33 -13.83
CA LYS A 5 1.33 -14.21 -14.51
C LYS A 5 0.37 -13.39 -13.64
N ASP A 6 0.93 -12.78 -12.63
CA ASP A 6 0.35 -11.72 -11.82
C ASP A 6 1.08 -10.43 -12.19
N ASN A 7 0.45 -9.61 -13.05
CA ASN A 7 0.94 -8.28 -13.43
C ASN A 7 1.02 -7.30 -12.23
N SER A 8 0.88 -7.78 -11.00
CA SER A 8 0.81 -7.02 -9.77
C SER A 8 2.20 -6.63 -9.23
N GLY A 9 3.29 -7.29 -9.66
CA GLY A 9 4.62 -7.07 -9.10
C GLY A 9 4.80 -7.65 -7.68
N PHE A 10 3.80 -8.38 -7.17
CA PHE A 10 3.84 -9.10 -5.90
C PHE A 10 3.66 -10.59 -6.18
N GLY A 11 4.55 -11.42 -5.66
CA GLY A 11 4.42 -12.88 -5.61
C GLY A 11 4.11 -13.37 -4.20
N TRP A 12 3.71 -14.63 -4.09
CA TRP A 12 3.50 -15.31 -2.81
C TRP A 12 4.60 -16.34 -2.56
N ASP A 13 5.22 -16.30 -1.38
CA ASP A 13 6.17 -17.31 -0.89
C ASP A 13 5.41 -18.33 -0.04
N GLU A 14 5.15 -19.51 -0.61
CA GLU A 14 4.46 -20.62 0.06
C GLU A 14 5.23 -21.19 1.26
N HIS A 15 6.54 -21.04 1.32
CA HIS A 15 7.35 -21.59 2.42
C HIS A 15 7.32 -20.69 3.65
N LYS A 16 7.28 -19.37 3.41
CA LYS A 16 7.22 -18.37 4.48
C LYS A 16 5.80 -17.87 4.74
N HIS A 17 4.82 -18.31 3.94
CA HIS A 17 3.44 -17.84 3.96
C HIS A 17 3.36 -16.31 3.93
N MET A 18 4.16 -15.68 3.06
CA MET A 18 4.29 -14.22 2.99
C MET A 18 4.28 -13.70 1.56
N VAL A 19 3.83 -12.46 1.39
CA VAL A 19 3.95 -11.73 0.10
C VAL A 19 5.39 -11.29 -0.08
N VAL A 20 5.95 -11.55 -1.26
CA VAL A 20 7.28 -11.12 -1.68
C VAL A 20 7.14 -10.22 -2.89
N ALA A 21 7.79 -9.07 -2.86
CA ALA A 21 7.83 -8.13 -3.99
C ALA A 21 9.21 -7.49 -4.07
N GLU A 22 9.51 -6.88 -5.22
CA GLU A 22 10.70 -6.06 -5.38
C GLU A 22 10.60 -4.82 -4.48
N ASP A 23 11.74 -4.37 -3.92
CA ASP A 23 11.80 -3.23 -3.00
C ASP A 23 11.13 -1.97 -3.58
N VAL A 24 11.27 -1.74 -4.89
CA VAL A 24 10.65 -0.60 -5.58
C VAL A 24 9.12 -0.67 -5.60
N VAL A 25 8.56 -1.88 -5.78
CA VAL A 25 7.11 -2.12 -5.79
C VAL A 25 6.56 -2.02 -4.37
N TRP A 26 7.25 -2.62 -3.41
CA TRP A 26 6.89 -2.57 -1.99
C TRP A 26 6.92 -1.14 -1.44
N ASN A 27 7.98 -0.39 -1.75
CA ASN A 27 8.14 1.00 -1.32
C ASN A 27 7.08 1.92 -1.94
N SER A 28 6.76 1.74 -3.23
CA SER A 28 5.70 2.49 -3.89
C SER A 28 4.33 2.23 -3.26
N TYR A 29 4.00 0.96 -3.01
CA TYR A 29 2.72 0.59 -2.40
C TYR A 29 2.55 1.14 -0.97
N ILE A 30 3.60 1.03 -0.15
CA ILE A 30 3.61 1.59 1.20
C ILE A 30 3.49 3.11 1.16
N SER A 31 4.23 3.77 0.26
CA SER A 31 4.21 5.23 0.11
C SER A 31 2.80 5.72 -0.26
N VAL A 32 2.14 5.10 -1.25
CA VAL A 32 0.77 5.44 -1.64
C VAL A 32 -0.20 5.25 -0.47
N ARG A 33 -0.06 4.16 0.28
CA ARG A 33 -0.91 3.89 1.45
C ARG A 33 -0.74 4.95 2.54
N ILE A 34 0.50 5.30 2.89
CA ILE A 34 0.79 6.29 3.93
C ILE A 34 0.31 7.67 3.50
N ILE A 35 0.59 8.09 2.27
CA ILE A 35 0.16 9.38 1.73
C ILE A 35 -1.37 9.48 1.75
N PHE A 36 -2.07 8.42 1.35
CA PHE A 36 -3.52 8.36 1.40
C PHE A 36 -4.04 8.45 2.84
N CYS A 37 -3.49 7.69 3.78
CA CYS A 37 -3.89 7.79 5.20
C CYS A 37 -3.69 9.21 5.77
N LEU A 38 -2.58 9.87 5.44
CA LEU A 38 -2.31 11.24 5.86
C LEU A 38 -3.29 12.23 5.23
N TYR A 39 -3.58 12.10 3.94
CA TYR A 39 -4.57 12.92 3.24
C TYR A 39 -5.96 12.81 3.87
N TYR A 40 -6.43 11.60 4.16
CA TYR A 40 -7.74 11.37 4.80
C TYR A 40 -7.79 11.94 6.22
N LEU A 41 -6.71 11.80 6.99
CA LEU A 41 -6.62 12.37 8.34
C LEU A 41 -6.66 13.90 8.30
N VAL A 42 -5.99 14.52 7.33
CA VAL A 42 -6.02 15.98 7.14
C VAL A 42 -7.39 16.43 6.67
N LEU A 43 -8.00 15.74 5.72
CA LEU A 43 -9.31 16.08 5.18
C LEU A 43 -10.41 16.02 6.24
N THR A 44 -10.44 14.97 7.06
CA THR A 44 -11.40 14.85 8.18
C THR A 44 -11.20 15.93 9.24
N LYS A 45 -9.95 16.32 9.52
CA LYS A 45 -9.64 17.46 10.38
C LYS A 45 -10.04 18.80 9.76
N LEU A 46 -9.91 18.98 8.45
CA LEU A 46 -10.32 20.22 7.78
C LEU A 46 -11.84 20.35 7.76
N ILE A 47 -12.57 19.29 7.42
CA ILE A 47 -14.04 19.28 7.42
C ILE A 47 -14.57 19.62 8.82
N SER A 48 -14.04 18.98 9.87
CA SER A 48 -14.43 19.27 11.25
C SER A 48 -14.05 20.67 11.75
N ASN A 49 -13.03 21.31 11.18
CA ASN A 49 -12.69 22.71 11.49
C ASN A 49 -13.53 23.72 10.68
N VAL A 50 -14.10 23.32 9.54
CA VAL A 50 -14.96 24.19 8.72
C VAL A 50 -16.39 24.26 9.29
N ASP A 51 -16.80 23.25 10.04
CA ASP A 51 -18.11 23.18 10.68
C ASP A 51 -18.15 23.80 12.11
N SER A 52 -17.05 24.44 12.58
CA SER A 52 -16.96 25.16 13.86
C SER A 52 -16.76 26.66 13.67
#